data_AF-A0A347WK85-F1
#
_entry.id   AF-A0A347WK85-F1
#
_cell.length_a   1.000
_cell.length_b   1.000
_cell.length_c   1.000
_cell.angle_alpha   90.00
_cell.angle_beta   90.00
_cell.angle_gamma   90.00
#
_symmetry.space_group_name_H-M   'P 1'
#
loop_
_entity.id
_entity.type
_entity.pdbx_description
1 polymer ?
#
loop_
_entity_poly.entity_id
_entity_poly.type
_entity_poly.pdbx_seq_one_letter_code
_entity_poly.pdbx_strand_id
1 'polypeptide(L)' 'MMMPILNIQLKSGRTPEQKEKLAEAIFELMEEQGFAKRENVKILYSDIEPEDFHEGSTPQK' A
#
# COMPACT_ATOMS: atom_id res chain seq x y z
N MET A 1 -9.68 -16.16 13.38
CA MET A 1 -9.82 -15.48 12.07
C MET A 1 -8.58 -14.63 11.86
N MET A 2 -7.91 -14.75 10.71
CA MET A 2 -6.72 -13.96 10.40
C MET A 2 -7.16 -12.56 9.92
N MET A 3 -6.55 -11.51 10.47
CA MET A 3 -6.86 -10.11 10.13
C MET A 3 -5.60 -9.42 9.61
N PRO A 4 -5.27 -9.58 8.31
CA PRO A 4 -4.07 -8.97 7.75
C PRO A 4 -4.20 -7.45 7.69
N ILE A 5 -3.11 -6.78 8.09
CA ILE A 5 -2.97 -5.33 8.03
C ILE A 5 -1.81 -5.03 7.08
N LEU A 6 -2.10 -4.31 6.01
CA LEU A 6 -1.11 -3.85 5.04
C LEU A 6 -0.86 -2.37 5.28
N ASN A 7 0.40 -2.01 5.51
CA ASN A 7 0.82 -0.61 5.54
C ASN A 7 1.62 -0.32 4.26
N ILE A 8 1.07 0.56 3.42
CA ILE A 8 1.66 0.97 2.16
C ILE A 8 2.29 2.34 2.38
N GLN A 9 3.61 2.38 2.34
CA GLN A 9 4.39 3.61 2.37
C GLN A 9 4.65 4.08 0.96
N LEU A 10 4.34 5.35 0.68
CA LEU A 10 4.49 5.96 -0.63
C LEU A 10 4.79 7.45 -0.50
N LYS A 11 5.47 8.03 -1.49
CA LYS A 11 5.57 9.50 -1.58
C LYS A 11 4.17 10.12 -1.66
N SER A 12 3.99 11.28 -1.06
CA SER A 12 2.73 12.03 -1.12
C SER A 12 2.34 12.39 -2.57
N GLY A 13 1.10 12.81 -2.78
CA GLY A 13 0.58 13.25 -4.08
C GLY A 13 -0.29 12.26 -4.86
N ARG A 14 -0.66 11.12 -4.26
CA ARG A 14 -1.64 10.19 -4.87
C ARG A 14 -3.05 10.66 -4.50
N THR A 15 -3.96 10.67 -5.46
CA THR A 15 -5.33 11.10 -5.21
C THR A 15 -6.09 10.05 -4.37
N PRO A 16 -7.17 10.44 -3.67
CA PRO A 16 -8.02 9.48 -2.97
C PRO A 16 -8.53 8.35 -3.89
N GLU A 17 -8.92 8.68 -5.12
CA GLU A 17 -9.40 7.70 -6.12
C GLU A 17 -8.31 6.68 -6.50
N GLN A 18 -7.05 7.11 -6.63
CA GLN A 18 -5.95 6.19 -6.91
C GLN A 18 -5.72 5.22 -5.75
N LYS A 19 -5.81 5.70 -4.51
CA LYS A 19 -5.69 4.88 -3.30
C LYS A 19 -6.86 3.91 -3.16
N GLU A 20 -8.07 4.33 -3.51
CA GLU A 20 -9.24 3.47 -3.52
C GLU A 20 -9.09 2.36 -4.55
N LYS A 21 -8.75 2.69 -5.81
CA LYS A 21 -8.50 1.71 -6.86
C LYS A 21 -7.42 0.69 -6.50
N LEU A 22 -6.34 1.14 -5.85
CA LEU A 22 -5.29 0.24 -5.37
C LEU A 22 -5.80 -0.67 -4.23
N ALA A 23 -6.59 -0.14 -3.30
CA ALA A 23 -7.16 -0.94 -2.22
C ALA A 23 -8.08 -2.03 -2.76
N GLU A 24 -8.96 -1.68 -3.72
CA GLU A 24 -9.84 -2.63 -4.41
C GLU A 24 -9.06 -3.78 -5.06
N ALA A 25 -8.03 -3.46 -5.84
CA ALA A 25 -7.20 -4.47 -6.50
C ALA A 25 -6.48 -5.39 -5.50
N ILE A 26 -6.06 -4.86 -4.35
CA ILE A 26 -5.44 -5.67 -3.28
C ILE A 26 -6.47 -6.60 -2.64
N PHE A 27 -7.67 -6.12 -2.36
CA PHE A 27 -8.73 -6.94 -1.78
C PHE A 27 -9.12 -8.10 -2.69
N GLU A 28 -9.32 -7.82 -3.98
CA GLU A 28 -9.62 -8.83 -5.00
C GLU A 28 -8.52 -9.89 -5.05
N LEU A 29 -7.25 -9.47 -5.15
CA LEU A 29 -6.11 -10.40 -5.19
C LEU A 29 -6.04 -11.27 -3.93
N MET A 30 -6.23 -10.69 -2.73
CA MET A 30 -6.14 -11.44 -1.48
C MET A 30 -7.24 -12.50 -1.35
N GLU A 31 -8.44 -12.19 -1.85
CA GLU A 31 -9.57 -13.13 -1.87
C GLU A 31 -9.37 -14.22 -2.92
N GLU A 32 -8.97 -13.86 -4.15
CA GLU A 32 -8.70 -14.79 -5.25
C GLU A 32 -7.61 -15.81 -4.90
N GLN A 33 -6.57 -15.39 -4.18
CA GLN A 33 -5.48 -16.29 -3.74
C GLN A 33 -5.86 -17.12 -2.49
N GLY A 34 -7.08 -16.96 -1.96
CA GLY A 34 -7.52 -17.62 -0.72
C GLY A 34 -6.73 -17.18 0.52
N PHE A 35 -6.05 -16.03 0.45
CA PHE A 35 -5.20 -15.54 1.53
C PHE A 35 -6.04 -14.99 2.69
N ALA A 36 -7.03 -14.16 2.38
CA ALA A 36 -8.00 -13.66 3.36
C ALA A 36 -9.28 -13.20 2.65
N LYS A 37 -10.43 -13.31 3.33
CA LYS A 37 -11.65 -12.66 2.86
C LYS A 37 -11.51 -11.15 2.95
N ARG A 38 -12.09 -10.44 1.99
CA ARG A 38 -12.07 -8.98 1.88
C ARG A 38 -12.42 -8.26 3.18
N GLU A 39 -13.47 -8.69 3.89
CA GLU A 39 -13.93 -8.04 5.13
C GLU A 39 -12.92 -8.12 6.30
N ASN A 40 -11.89 -8.97 6.18
CA ASN A 40 -10.85 -9.14 7.20
C ASN A 40 -9.55 -8.37 6.90
N VAL A 41 -9.42 -7.79 5.69
CA VAL A 41 -8.22 -7.08 5.27
C VAL A 41 -8.33 -5.61 5.64
N LYS A 42 -7.25 -5.05 6.21
CA LYS A 42 -7.13 -3.61 6.47
C LYS A 42 -5.94 -3.05 5.71
N ILE A 43 -6.13 -1.92 5.06
CA ILE A 43 -5.07 -1.21 4.34
C ILE A 43 -4.93 0.18 4.96
N LEU A 44 -3.70 0.52 5.32
CA LEU A 44 -3.29 1.86 5.76
C LEU A 44 -2.32 2.44 4.73
N TYR A 45 -2.58 3.67 4.32
CA TYR A 45 -1.64 4.44 3.52
C TYR A 45 -0.85 5.37 4.43
N SER A 46 0.48 5.29 4.33
CA SER A 46 1.42 6.18 5.01
C SER A 46 2.11 7.03 3.94
N ASP A 47 1.64 8.28 3.77
CA ASP A 47 2.25 9.21 2.83
C ASP A 47 3.53 9.80 3.44
N ILE A 48 4.59 9.79 2.64
CA ILE A 48 5.89 10.37 2.97
C ILE A 48 5.99 11.68 2.19
N GLU A 49 6.08 12.81 2.90
CA GLU A 49 6.29 14.10 2.25
C GLU A 49 7.66 14.13 1.56
N PRO A 50 7.82 14.90 0.46
CA PRO A 50 9.07 14.90 -0.32
C PRO A 50 10.30 15.23 0.53
N GLU A 51 10.16 16.19 1.45
CA GLU A 51 11.18 16.60 2.43
C GLU A 51 11.57 15.51 3.43
N ASP A 52 10.69 14.54 3.70
CA ASP A 52 10.96 13.42 4.62
C ASP A 52 11.53 12.18 3.90
N PHE A 53 11.65 12.23 2.56
CA PHE A 53 12.16 11.12 1.76
C PHE A 53 13.60 11.38 1.29
N HIS A 54 14.53 10.60 1.83
CA HIS A 54 15.94 10.60 1.39
C HIS A 54 16.34 9.22 0.86
N GLU A 55 16.97 9.20 -0.31
CA GLU A 55 17.47 7.98 -0.94
C GLU A 55 18.99 8.08 -1.10
N GLY A 56 19.72 7.11 -0.54
CA GLY A 56 21.15 7.00 -0.76
C GLY A 56 21.43 6.36 -2.11
N SER A 57 22.10 7.08 -3.03
CA SER A 57 22.58 6.48 -4.27
C SER A 57 23.98 5.91 -4.07
N THR A 58 24.21 4.69 -4.54
CA THR A 58 25.57 4.17 -4.71
C THR A 58 26.13 4.75 -6.02
N PRO A 59 27.33 5.35 -6.02
CA PRO A 59 27.94 5.82 -7.27
C PRO A 59 28.07 4.64 -8.25
N GLN A 60 27.44 4.76 -9.42
CA GLN A 60 27.70 3.84 -10.52
C GLN A 60 29.16 4.07 -10.96
N LYS A 61 29.97 3.01 -10.84
CA LYS A 61 31.38 3.00 -11.28
C LYS A 61 31.49 3.06 -12.79
#